data_AF-A0A9X3WWM3-F1
#
_entry.id   AF-A0A9X3WWM3-F1
#
_cell.length_a   1.000
_cell.length_b   1.000
_cell.length_c   1.000
_cell.angle_alpha   90.00
_cell.angle_beta   90.00
_cell.angle_gamma   90.00
#
_symmetry.space_group_name_H-M   'P 1'
#
loop_
_entity.id
_entity.type
_entity.pdbx_description
1 polymer ?
#
loop_
_entity_poly.entity_id
_entity_poly.type
_entity_poly.pdbx_seq_one_letter_code
_entity_poly.pdbx_strand_id
1 'polypeptide(L)' 'MGIKNELLEKIECCRKQMTDLYYESTELSSDEMVSISTRLDHLLNTYSKIS' A
#
# COMPACT_ATOMS: atom_id res chain seq x y z
N MET A 1 -13.80 15.70 0.77
CA MET A 1 -13.21 14.54 0.06
C MET A 1 -14.00 13.31 0.48
N GLY A 2 -14.39 12.43 -0.45
CA GLY A 2 -15.15 11.21 -0.07
C GLY A 2 -14.22 10.14 0.49
N ILE A 3 -14.74 9.29 1.39
CA ILE A 3 -13.98 8.20 2.04
C ILE A 3 -13.28 7.30 0.99
N LYS A 4 -13.90 7.08 -0.17
CA LYS A 4 -13.30 6.34 -1.30
C LYS A 4 -12.04 7.02 -1.85
N ASN A 5 -12.02 8.34 -1.99
CA ASN A 5 -10.85 9.06 -2.50
C ASN A 5 -9.68 9.02 -1.50
N GLU A 6 -9.98 9.17 -0.20
CA GLU A 6 -8.94 9.08 0.84
C GLU A 6 -8.32 7.67 0.91
N LEU A 7 -9.11 6.62 0.66
CA LEU A 7 -8.60 5.25 0.56
C LEU A 7 -7.71 5.07 -0.68
N LEU A 8 -8.12 5.60 -1.83
CA LEU A 8 -7.32 5.54 -3.05
C LEU A 8 -5.98 6.27 -2.88
N GLU A 9 -5.95 7.44 -2.26
CA GLU A 9 -4.70 8.15 -1.96
C GLU A 9 -3.77 7.33 -1.07
N LYS A 10 -4.31 6.68 -0.04
CA LYS A 10 -3.52 5.81 0.84
C LYS A 10 -3.00 4.56 0.12
N ILE A 11 -3.79 3.99 -0.79
CA ILE A 11 -3.40 2.84 -1.63
C ILE A 11 -2.23 3.24 -2.55
N GLU A 12 -2.35 4.35 -3.27
CA GLU A 12 -1.30 4.85 -4.16
C GLU A 12 -0.03 5.22 -3.38
N CYS A 13 -0.18 5.79 -2.17
CA CYS A 13 0.95 6.04 -1.28
C CYS A 13 1.68 4.74 -0.89
N CYS A 14 0.97 3.64 -0.62
CA CYS A 14 1.59 2.35 -0.31
C CYS A 14 2.28 1.74 -1.54
N ARG A 15 1.67 1.86 -2.73
CA ARG A 15 2.29 1.40 -3.99
C ARG A 15 3.59 2.13 -4.28
N LYS A 16 3.62 3.45 -4.07
CA LYS A 16 4.83 4.25 -4.23
C LYS A 16 5.92 3.82 -3.27
N GLN A 17 5.62 3.64 -1.99
CA GLN A 17 6.60 3.16 -1.00
C GLN A 17 7.15 1.77 -1.33
N MET A 18 6.32 0.83 -1.79
CA MET A 18 6.83 -0.48 -2.26
C MET A 18 7.75 -0.35 -3.46
N THR A 19 7.44 0.56 -4.38
CA THR A 19 8.24 0.80 -5.58
C THR A 19 9.59 1.43 -5.20
N ASP A 20 9.57 2.45 -4.35
CA ASP A 20 10.77 3.12 -3.87
C ASP A 20 11.67 2.12 -3.12
N LEU A 21 11.11 1.34 -2.19
CA LEU A 21 11.86 0.28 -1.48
C LEU A 21 12.38 -0.82 -2.41
N TYR A 22 11.64 -1.20 -3.44
CA TYR A 22 12.11 -2.16 -4.44
C TYR A 22 13.35 -1.65 -5.19
N TYR A 23 13.41 -0.33 -5.47
CA TYR A 23 14.55 0.28 -6.11
C TYR A 23 15.73 0.53 -5.15
N GLU A 24 15.44 0.81 -3.88
CA GLU A 24 16.46 1.07 -2.86
C GLU A 24 17.06 -0.21 -2.25
N SER A 25 16.29 -1.29 -2.20
CA SER A 25 16.67 -2.57 -1.62
C SER A 25 16.44 -3.72 -2.59
N THR A 26 17.49 -4.50 -2.85
CA THR A 26 17.40 -5.76 -3.62
C THR A 26 16.68 -6.87 -2.84
N GLU A 27 16.45 -6.70 -1.54
CA GLU A 27 15.80 -7.68 -0.68
C GLU A 27 14.29 -7.44 -0.55
N LEU A 28 13.55 -8.17 -1.38
CA LEU A 28 12.09 -8.21 -1.43
C LEU A 28 11.40 -8.75 -0.15
N SER A 29 12.17 -9.33 0.77
CA SER A 29 11.70 -9.90 2.03
C SER A 29 12.07 -9.06 3.24
N SER A 30 12.48 -7.82 3.03
CA SER A 30 12.65 -6.85 4.11
C SER A 30 11.34 -6.69 4.90
N ASP A 31 11.47 -6.57 6.22
CA ASP A 31 10.34 -6.38 7.15
C ASP A 31 9.47 -5.18 6.72
N GLU A 32 10.11 -4.15 6.15
CA GLU A 32 9.45 -2.97 5.60
C GLU A 32 8.56 -3.31 4.39
N MET A 33 9.03 -4.14 3.47
CA MET A 33 8.23 -4.55 2.29
C MET A 33 7.04 -5.43 2.69
N VAL A 34 7.22 -6.31 3.69
CA VAL A 34 6.14 -7.11 4.28
C VAL A 34 5.11 -6.21 4.97
N SER A 35 5.55 -5.22 5.75
CA SER A 35 4.70 -4.26 6.45
C SER A 35 3.85 -3.44 5.47
N ILE A 36 4.46 -2.91 4.42
CA ILE A 36 3.73 -2.12 3.42
C ILE A 36 2.78 -2.99 2.60
N SER A 37 3.18 -4.23 2.25
CA SER A 37 2.30 -5.17 1.55
C SER A 37 1.06 -5.50 2.38
N THR A 38 1.23 -5.74 3.68
CA THR A 38 0.13 -6.01 4.62
C THR A 38 -0.80 -4.80 4.74
N ARG A 39 -0.24 -3.58 4.80
CA ARG A 39 -1.01 -2.35 4.84
C ARG A 39 -1.80 -2.10 3.56
N LEU A 40 -1.19 -2.36 2.39
CA LEU A 40 -1.83 -2.25 1.09
C LEU A 40 -3.01 -3.22 0.97
N ASP A 41 -2.83 -4.48 1.37
CA ASP A 41 -3.89 -5.49 1.37
C ASP A 41 -5.09 -5.05 2.23
N HIS A 42 -4.84 -4.54 3.44
CA HIS A 42 -5.90 -4.04 4.31
C HIS A 42 -6.69 -2.87 3.69
N LEU A 43 -5.98 -1.93 3.05
CA LEU A 43 -6.60 -0.78 2.39
C LEU A 43 -7.43 -1.20 1.17
N LEU A 44 -6.94 -2.14 0.35
CA LEU A 44 -7.66 -2.69 -0.80
C LEU A 44 -8.92 -3.44 -0.35
N ASN A 45 -8.81 -4.26 0.69
CA ASN A 45 -9.95 -4.95 1.28
C ASN A 45 -11.01 -3.99 1.82
N THR A 46 -10.56 -2.91 2.48
CA THR A 46 -11.47 -1.87 2.98
C THR A 46 -12.15 -1.12 1.84
N TYR A 47 -11.40 -0.75 0.80
CA TYR A 47 -11.94 -0.12 -0.39
C TYR A 47 -12.96 -1.02 -1.10
N SER A 48 -12.66 -2.31 -1.25
CA SER A 48 -13.57 -3.29 -1.87
C SER A 48 -14.87 -3.47 -1.09
N LYS A 49 -14.84 -3.43 0.24
CA LYS A 49 -16.05 -3.53 1.09
C LYS A 49 -16.94 -2.30 1.05
N ILE A 50 -16.38 -1.14 0.71
CA ILE A 50 -17.09 0.14 0.58
C ILE A 50 -17.51 0.37 -0.88
N SER A 51 -16.99 -0.43 -1.83
CA SER A 51 -17.17 -0.23 -3.26
C SER A 51 -18.58 -0.53 -3.72
#